data_AF-A0A959TUA4-F1
#
_entry.id   AF-A0A959TUA4-F1
#
_cell.length_a   1.000
_cell.length_b   1.000
_cell.length_c   1.000
_cell.angle_alpha   90.00
_cell.angle_beta   90.00
_cell.angle_gamma   90.00
#
_symmetry.space_group_name_H-M   'P 1'
#
loop_
_entity.id
_entity.type
_entity.pdbx_description
1 polymer ?
#
loop_
_entity_poly.entity_id
_entity_poly.type
_entity_poly.pdbx_seq_one_letter_code
_entity_poly.pdbx_strand_id
1 'polypeptide(L)'
;MDNREACIRNLDVLWDRFLTARAAFPYYRSSDIGKTEKRSALFYRKRNKDLRLTFPTSIDEQDVRHLNDVGYWINLSLIIGAFAILESHGFLEKIDHERVGAEDVELLRRLRRVFAHTNGRYNSEDNDERRLFESIVRRYQPRQVDPIRFNLQIDEVLTPMMRGIKEYVLASS
;
A
#
# COMPACT_ATOMS: atom_id res chain seq x y z
N MET A 1 6.91 0.92 27.72
CA MET A 1 6.15 1.50 26.58
C MET A 1 5.01 0.54 26.34
N ASP A 2 3.77 1.03 26.30
CA ASP A 2 2.60 0.18 26.00
C ASP A 2 2.84 -0.52 24.65
N ASN A 3 2.55 -1.82 24.57
CA ASN A 3 2.71 -2.61 23.35
C ASN A 3 1.94 -1.97 22.17
N ARG A 4 0.78 -1.37 22.46
CA ARG A 4 -0.03 -0.62 21.48
C ARG A 4 0.69 0.63 21.00
N GLU A 5 1.22 1.43 21.92
CA GLU A 5 1.98 2.65 21.58
C GLU A 5 3.22 2.32 20.73
N ALA A 6 3.92 1.23 21.07
CA ALA A 6 5.07 0.76 20.31
C ALA A 6 4.66 0.33 18.88
N CYS A 7 3.57 -0.42 18.76
CA CYS A 7 3.03 -0.86 17.47
C CYS A 7 2.59 0.33 16.59
N ILE A 8 1.82 1.26 17.15
CA ILE A 8 1.38 2.48 16.44
C ILE A 8 2.58 3.29 15.97
N ARG A 9 3.58 3.50 16.83
CA ARG A 9 4.81 4.21 16.46
C ARG A 9 5.53 3.52 15.30
N ASN A 10 5.63 2.19 15.33
CA ASN A 10 6.25 1.43 14.25
C ASN A 10 5.46 1.54 12.94
N LEU A 11 4.12 1.51 12.98
CA LEU A 11 3.26 1.72 11.82
C LEU A 11 3.40 3.15 11.25
N ASP A 12 3.54 4.16 12.11
CA ASP A 12 3.80 5.55 11.68
C ASP A 12 5.16 5.69 10.99
N VAL A 13 6.20 5.10 11.56
CA VAL A 13 7.54 5.09 10.96
C VAL A 13 7.53 4.36 9.61
N LEU A 14 6.85 3.21 9.52
CA LEU A 14 6.68 2.49 8.26
C LEU A 14 5.96 3.36 7.22
N TRP A 15 4.87 4.02 7.60
CA TRP A 15 4.09 4.87 6.71
C TRP A 15 4.89 6.07 6.19
N ASP A 16 5.66 6.75 7.05
CA ASP A 16 6.51 7.87 6.62
C ASP A 16 7.61 7.42 5.63
N ARG A 17 8.25 6.27 5.91
CA ARG A 17 9.24 5.67 5.00
C ARG A 17 8.63 5.27 3.67
N PHE A 18 7.46 4.63 3.71
CA PHE A 18 6.67 4.29 2.52
C PHE A 18 6.36 5.54 1.69
N LEU A 19 5.84 6.61 2.30
CA LEU A 19 5.54 7.86 1.59
C LEU A 19 6.79 8.50 0.98
N THR A 20 7.93 8.42 1.65
CA THR A 20 9.21 8.90 1.13
C THR A 20 9.62 8.11 -0.12
N ALA A 21 9.56 6.78 -0.06
CA ALA A 21 9.86 5.92 -1.21
C ALA A 21 8.87 6.17 -2.37
N ARG A 22 7.58 6.32 -2.08
CA ARG A 22 6.56 6.63 -3.09
C ARG A 22 6.73 8.01 -3.72
N ALA A 23 7.24 8.99 -2.97
CA ALA A 23 7.58 10.31 -3.51
C ALA A 23 8.74 10.24 -4.52
N ALA A 24 9.65 9.26 -4.37
CA ALA A 24 10.73 9.00 -5.32
C ALA A 24 10.24 8.22 -6.56
N PHE A 25 9.17 7.42 -6.44
CA PHE A 25 8.61 6.66 -7.57
C PHE A 25 7.17 7.06 -7.90
N PRO A 26 6.82 8.35 -8.03
CA PRO A 26 5.42 8.77 -8.19
C PRO A 26 4.77 8.12 -9.42
N TYR A 27 3.43 8.07 -9.49
CA TYR A 27 2.76 7.51 -10.67
C TYR A 27 3.12 8.30 -11.94
N TYR A 28 3.58 7.59 -12.97
CA TYR A 28 3.94 8.12 -14.30
C TYR A 28 2.75 7.94 -15.25
N ARG A 29 2.40 9.01 -15.96
CA ARG A 29 1.34 9.05 -16.96
C ARG A 29 1.95 9.07 -18.36
N SER A 30 1.17 8.74 -19.39
CA SER A 30 1.61 8.89 -20.79
C SER A 30 2.03 10.33 -21.13
N SER A 31 1.45 11.33 -20.45
CA SER A 31 1.85 12.74 -20.58
C SER A 31 3.24 13.06 -20.01
N ASP A 32 3.91 12.11 -19.38
CA ASP A 32 5.30 12.26 -18.89
C ASP A 32 6.34 11.79 -19.90
N ILE A 33 5.92 11.10 -20.96
CA ILE A 33 6.80 10.69 -22.06
C ILE A 33 7.41 11.93 -22.71
N GLY A 34 8.71 11.87 -23.01
CA GLY A 34 9.49 12.98 -23.56
C GLY A 34 10.09 13.92 -22.51
N LYS A 35 9.69 13.84 -21.24
CA LYS A 35 10.26 14.68 -20.18
C LYS A 35 11.58 14.09 -19.66
N THR A 36 12.47 14.96 -19.20
CA THR A 36 13.72 14.58 -18.54
C THR A 36 13.70 14.80 -17.03
N GLU A 37 12.61 15.37 -16.51
CA GLU A 37 12.41 15.57 -15.09
C GLU A 37 10.97 15.27 -14.66
N LYS A 38 10.83 14.79 -13.42
CA LYS A 38 9.54 14.64 -12.76
C LYS A 38 9.64 15.05 -11.30
N ARG A 39 8.73 15.91 -10.88
CA ARG A 39 8.57 16.30 -9.47
C ARG A 39 7.50 15.42 -8.81
N SER A 40 7.73 15.11 -7.55
CA SER A 40 6.76 14.43 -6.68
C SER A 40 5.37 15.10 -6.72
N ALA A 41 4.32 14.29 -6.68
CA ALA A 41 2.94 14.78 -6.70
C ALA A 41 2.63 15.69 -5.51
N LEU A 42 1.65 16.59 -5.66
CA LEU A 42 1.27 17.55 -4.61
C LEU A 42 0.94 16.86 -3.27
N PHE A 43 0.37 15.65 -3.32
CA PHE A 43 0.08 14.82 -2.15
C PHE A 43 1.32 14.60 -1.25
N TYR A 44 2.48 14.30 -1.84
CA TYR A 44 3.74 14.07 -1.11
C TYR A 44 4.38 15.38 -0.67
N ARG A 45 4.33 16.41 -1.52
CA ARG A 45 4.89 17.74 -1.23
C ARG A 45 4.24 18.38 -0.01
N LYS A 46 2.92 18.24 0.15
CA LYS A 46 2.17 18.69 1.34
C LYS A 46 2.61 17.99 2.64
N ARG A 47 3.40 16.93 2.55
CA ARG A 47 3.95 16.16 3.67
C ARG A 47 5.48 16.30 3.78
N ASN A 48 6.04 17.38 3.25
CA ASN A 48 7.47 17.68 3.23
C ASN A 48 8.33 16.63 2.49
N LYS A 49 7.73 15.90 1.54
CA LYS A 49 8.44 14.96 0.66
C LYS A 49 8.47 15.52 -0.77
N ASP A 50 9.22 16.60 -0.96
CA ASP A 50 9.34 17.30 -2.24
C ASP A 50 10.60 16.86 -3.00
N LEU A 51 10.45 15.79 -3.76
CA LEU A 51 11.53 15.22 -4.56
C LEU A 51 11.42 15.64 -6.02
N ARG A 52 12.58 15.84 -6.66
CA ARG A 52 12.72 16.02 -8.11
C ARG A 52 13.61 14.90 -8.64
N LEU A 53 13.09 14.13 -9.57
CA LEU A 53 13.81 13.10 -10.31
C LEU A 53 14.27 13.68 -11.64
N THR A 54 15.53 13.44 -11.96
CA THR A 54 16.17 13.85 -13.22
C THR A 54 16.66 12.61 -13.94
N PHE A 55 16.34 12.51 -15.22
CA PHE A 55 16.69 11.39 -16.07
C PHE A 55 17.77 11.81 -17.07
N PRO A 56 18.76 10.94 -17.36
CA PRO A 56 19.80 11.24 -18.34
C PRO A 56 19.25 11.30 -19.77
N THR A 57 18.15 10.60 -20.03
CA THR A 57 17.41 10.58 -21.29
C THR A 57 15.95 10.97 -21.07
N SER A 58 15.22 11.30 -22.13
CA SER A 58 13.78 11.51 -22.05
C SER A 58 13.08 10.20 -21.65
N ILE A 59 12.12 10.31 -20.74
CA ILE A 59 11.24 9.20 -20.32
C ILE A 59 10.52 8.64 -21.56
N ASP A 60 10.57 7.33 -21.74
CA ASP A 60 9.81 6.61 -22.76
C ASP A 60 8.66 5.77 -22.16
N GLU A 61 7.95 5.01 -22.99
CA GLU A 61 6.87 4.14 -22.52
C GLU A 61 7.35 2.99 -21.63
N GLN A 62 8.55 2.46 -21.88
CA GLN A 62 9.13 1.39 -21.09
C GLN A 62 9.49 1.90 -19.70
N ASP A 63 10.04 3.11 -19.59
CA ASP A 63 10.28 3.80 -18.34
C ASP A 63 8.98 3.99 -17.55
N VAL A 64 7.91 4.49 -18.19
CA VAL A 64 6.60 4.66 -17.55
C VAL A 64 6.11 3.34 -16.95
N ARG A 65 6.16 2.24 -17.73
CA ARG A 65 5.75 0.91 -17.24
C ARG A 65 6.63 0.44 -16.08
N HIS A 66 7.94 0.49 -16.25
CA HIS A 66 8.90 0.03 -15.25
C HIS A 66 8.80 0.81 -13.93
N LEU A 67 8.74 2.14 -14.00
CA LEU A 67 8.66 2.99 -12.81
C LEU A 67 7.33 2.84 -12.08
N ASN A 68 6.23 2.63 -12.80
CA ASN A 68 4.94 2.31 -12.19
C ASN A 68 4.94 0.91 -11.54
N ASP A 69 5.63 -0.07 -12.13
CA ASP A 69 5.81 -1.40 -11.54
C ASP A 69 6.63 -1.35 -10.26
N VAL A 70 7.73 -0.58 -10.23
CA VAL A 70 8.48 -0.30 -9.01
C VAL A 70 7.59 0.39 -7.98
N GLY A 71 6.78 1.37 -8.41
CA GLY A 71 5.83 2.04 -7.54
C GLY A 71 4.80 1.10 -6.92
N TYR A 72 4.30 0.13 -7.69
CA TYR A 72 3.39 -0.91 -7.22
C TYR A 72 4.09 -1.88 -6.27
N TRP A 73 5.34 -2.28 -6.55
CA TRP A 73 6.11 -3.13 -5.65
C TRP A 73 6.31 -2.48 -4.27
N ILE A 74 6.54 -1.17 -4.22
CA ILE A 74 6.62 -0.41 -2.95
C ILE A 74 5.28 -0.48 -2.19
N ASN A 75 4.14 -0.47 -2.88
CA ASN A 75 2.82 -0.65 -2.25
C ASN A 75 2.69 -2.05 -1.62
N LEU A 76 3.18 -3.10 -2.29
CA LEU A 76 3.21 -4.46 -1.72
C LEU A 76 4.10 -4.52 -0.46
N SER A 77 5.26 -3.84 -0.48
CA SER A 77 6.16 -3.78 0.68
C SER A 77 5.51 -3.14 1.91
N LEU A 78 4.62 -2.17 1.73
CA LEU A 78 3.85 -1.60 2.85
C LEU A 78 2.97 -2.66 3.52
N ILE A 79 2.25 -3.45 2.72
CA ILE A 79 1.37 -4.53 3.22
C ILE A 79 2.18 -5.55 4.01
N ILE A 80 3.32 -6.00 3.47
CA ILE A 80 4.21 -6.96 4.13
C ILE A 80 4.76 -6.37 5.43
N GLY A 81 5.23 -5.12 5.41
CA GLY A 81 5.78 -4.44 6.57
C GLY A 81 4.74 -4.22 7.68
N ALA A 82 3.53 -3.80 7.31
CA ALA A 82 2.45 -3.58 8.28
C ALA A 82 2.03 -4.89 8.94
N PHE A 83 1.92 -5.97 8.16
CA PHE A 83 1.65 -7.31 8.69
C PHE A 83 2.72 -7.73 9.70
N ALA A 84 4.00 -7.62 9.34
CA ALA A 84 5.11 -8.02 10.21
C ALA A 84 5.13 -7.22 11.52
N ILE A 85 4.79 -5.92 11.48
CA ILE A 85 4.68 -5.11 12.70
C ILE A 85 3.55 -5.64 13.59
N LEU A 86 2.35 -5.85 13.05
CA LEU A 86 1.23 -6.39 13.84
C LEU A 86 1.55 -7.77 14.43
N GLU A 87 2.18 -8.65 13.64
CA GLU A 87 2.62 -9.98 14.07
C GLU A 87 3.60 -9.89 15.24
N SER A 88 4.64 -9.06 15.11
CA SER A 88 5.67 -8.90 16.16
C SER A 88 5.16 -8.36 17.49
N HIS A 89 3.99 -7.71 17.46
CA HIS A 89 3.32 -7.16 18.63
C HIS A 89 2.12 -8.01 19.09
N GLY A 90 1.87 -9.18 18.49
CA GLY A 90 0.82 -10.12 18.90
C GLY A 90 -0.60 -9.79 18.44
N PHE A 91 -0.79 -8.77 17.59
CA PHE A 91 -2.14 -8.36 17.15
C PHE A 91 -2.78 -9.28 16.10
N LEU A 92 -2.05 -10.29 15.62
CA LEU A 92 -2.51 -11.24 14.60
C LEU A 92 -2.75 -12.66 15.10
N GLU A 93 -2.45 -12.98 16.37
CA GLU A 93 -2.65 -14.32 16.92
C GLU A 93 -4.13 -14.74 16.93
N LYS A 94 -5.00 -13.80 17.31
CA LYS A 94 -6.46 -13.96 17.26
C LYS A 94 -7.09 -12.62 16.90
N ILE A 95 -7.57 -12.51 15.66
CA ILE A 95 -8.27 -11.30 15.22
C ILE A 95 -9.67 -11.29 15.85
N ASP A 96 -9.95 -10.24 16.61
CA ASP A 96 -11.28 -9.98 17.17
C ASP A 96 -12.15 -9.29 16.11
N HIS A 97 -13.00 -10.06 15.44
CA HIS A 97 -13.81 -9.59 14.32
C HIS A 97 -14.91 -8.59 14.70
N GLU A 98 -15.21 -8.43 15.99
CA GLU A 98 -16.18 -7.44 16.47
C GLU A 98 -15.51 -6.06 16.68
N ARG A 99 -14.18 -6.01 16.64
CA ARG A 99 -13.41 -4.79 16.86
C ARG A 99 -13.40 -3.89 15.63
N VAL A 100 -13.42 -2.59 15.87
CA VAL A 100 -13.23 -1.58 14.81
C VAL A 100 -11.89 -1.83 14.11
N GLY A 101 -11.88 -1.77 12.78
CA GLY A 101 -10.69 -2.01 11.96
C GLY A 101 -10.31 -3.48 11.75
N ALA A 102 -11.07 -4.44 12.30
CA ALA A 102 -10.78 -5.87 12.13
C ALA A 102 -10.87 -6.33 10.67
N GLU A 103 -11.78 -5.77 9.87
CA GLU A 103 -11.87 -6.05 8.44
C GLU A 103 -10.59 -5.62 7.70
N ASP A 104 -10.02 -4.45 8.04
CA ASP A 104 -8.78 -3.95 7.45
C ASP A 104 -7.58 -4.84 7.82
N VAL A 105 -7.52 -5.34 9.05
CA VAL A 105 -6.50 -6.31 9.51
C VAL A 105 -6.66 -7.67 8.82
N GLU A 106 -7.90 -8.13 8.63
CA GLU A 106 -8.16 -9.39 7.92
C GLU A 106 -7.77 -9.29 6.43
N LEU A 107 -8.10 -8.18 5.77
CA LEU A 107 -7.67 -7.92 4.40
C LEU A 107 -6.14 -7.86 4.29
N LEU A 108 -5.47 -7.20 5.24
CA LEU A 108 -3.99 -7.16 5.31
C LEU A 108 -3.41 -8.58 5.42
N ARG A 109 -3.95 -9.42 6.30
CA ARG A 109 -3.50 -10.82 6.48
C ARG A 109 -3.64 -11.63 5.19
N ARG A 110 -4.78 -11.51 4.52
CA ARG A 110 -5.05 -12.20 3.25
C ARG A 110 -4.14 -11.69 2.13
N LEU A 111 -3.94 -10.38 2.02
CA LEU A 111 -3.01 -9.79 1.04
C LEU A 111 -1.58 -10.24 1.27
N ARG A 112 -1.09 -10.23 2.53
CA ARG A 112 0.26 -10.72 2.85
C ARG A 112 0.44 -12.18 2.41
N ARG A 113 -0.57 -13.04 2.62
CA ARG A 113 -0.50 -14.44 2.18
C ARG A 113 -0.29 -14.55 0.66
N VAL A 114 -1.02 -13.75 -0.13
CA VAL A 114 -0.85 -13.74 -1.59
C VAL A 114 0.55 -13.20 -1.96
N PHE A 115 0.93 -12.05 -1.41
CA PHE A 115 2.18 -11.36 -1.79
C PHE A 115 3.46 -12.05 -1.28
N ALA A 116 3.35 -12.94 -0.30
CA ALA A 116 4.49 -13.76 0.13
C ALA A 116 4.88 -14.81 -0.93
N HIS A 117 3.99 -15.12 -1.87
CA HIS A 117 4.18 -16.19 -2.85
C HIS A 117 4.12 -15.71 -4.31
N THR A 118 3.72 -14.46 -4.54
CA THR A 118 3.57 -13.89 -5.88
C THR A 118 4.16 -12.49 -5.96
N ASN A 119 4.34 -11.98 -7.18
CA ASN A 119 4.73 -10.59 -7.44
C ASN A 119 3.52 -9.61 -7.37
N GLY A 120 2.44 -9.99 -6.70
CA GLY A 120 1.23 -9.18 -6.54
C GLY A 120 0.33 -9.11 -7.77
N ARG A 121 0.52 -9.99 -8.75
CA ARG A 121 -0.46 -10.24 -9.82
C ARG A 121 -1.69 -10.92 -9.25
N TYR A 122 -2.85 -10.49 -9.72
CA TYR A 122 -4.14 -11.08 -9.38
C TYR A 122 -4.43 -12.25 -10.32
N ASN A 123 -4.85 -13.39 -9.76
CA ASN A 123 -5.33 -14.55 -10.49
C ASN A 123 -6.85 -14.69 -10.36
N SER A 124 -7.60 -14.42 -11.43
CA SER A 124 -9.07 -14.52 -11.45
C SER A 124 -9.60 -15.94 -11.33
N GLU A 125 -8.79 -16.93 -11.68
CA GLU A 125 -9.16 -18.35 -11.62
C GLU A 125 -9.02 -18.91 -10.19
N ASP A 126 -8.27 -18.22 -9.32
CA ASP A 126 -8.18 -18.57 -7.92
C ASP A 126 -9.36 -17.94 -7.14
N ASN A 127 -10.19 -18.80 -6.56
CA ASN A 127 -11.40 -18.36 -5.85
C ASN A 127 -11.09 -17.52 -4.59
N ASP A 128 -9.97 -17.76 -3.91
CA ASP A 128 -9.60 -17.02 -2.71
C ASP A 128 -9.08 -15.62 -3.06
N GLU A 129 -8.27 -15.52 -4.12
CA GLU A 129 -7.82 -14.24 -4.66
C GLU A 129 -8.98 -13.43 -5.22
N ARG A 130 -9.91 -14.05 -5.97
CA ARG A 130 -11.10 -13.37 -6.49
C ARG A 130 -11.96 -12.78 -5.38
N ARG A 131 -12.23 -13.57 -4.34
CA ARG A 131 -12.96 -13.08 -3.16
C ARG A 131 -12.21 -11.96 -2.44
N LEU A 132 -10.87 -12.03 -2.37
CA LEU A 132 -10.06 -10.98 -1.74
C LEU A 132 -10.14 -9.69 -2.55
N PHE A 133 -10.00 -9.79 -3.86
CA PHE A 133 -10.14 -8.68 -4.80
C PHE A 133 -11.51 -8.00 -4.67
N GLU A 134 -12.59 -8.79 -4.71
CA GLU A 134 -13.96 -8.30 -4.52
C GLU A 134 -14.15 -7.64 -3.16
N SER A 135 -13.55 -8.20 -2.10
CA SER A 135 -13.62 -7.62 -0.75
C SER A 135 -12.93 -6.25 -0.69
N ILE A 136 -11.77 -6.09 -1.33
CA ILE A 136 -11.04 -4.80 -1.41
C ILE A 136 -11.86 -3.77 -2.19
N VAL A 137 -12.39 -4.15 -3.35
CA VAL A 137 -13.21 -3.25 -4.17
C VAL A 137 -14.47 -2.82 -3.41
N ARG A 138 -15.13 -3.76 -2.73
CA ARG A 138 -16.32 -3.47 -1.91
C ARG A 138 -16.00 -2.55 -0.72
N ARG A 139 -14.90 -2.83 0.00
CA ARG A 139 -14.51 -2.12 1.22
C ARG A 139 -14.07 -0.69 0.93
N TYR A 140 -13.28 -0.47 -0.12
CA TYR A 140 -12.61 0.80 -0.37
C TYR A 140 -13.18 1.59 -1.55
N GLN A 141 -13.96 0.95 -2.43
CA GLN A 141 -14.60 1.57 -3.59
C GLN A 141 -13.64 2.42 -4.43
N PRO A 142 -12.49 1.86 -4.89
CA PRO A 142 -11.54 2.60 -5.69
C PRO A 142 -12.19 3.07 -7.00
N ARG A 143 -11.84 4.27 -7.46
CA ARG A 143 -12.47 4.86 -8.66
C ARG A 143 -12.09 4.15 -9.94
N GLN A 144 -10.88 3.60 -9.97
CA GLN A 144 -10.36 2.82 -11.08
C GLN A 144 -9.95 1.45 -10.56
N VAL A 145 -10.51 0.42 -11.16
CA VAL A 145 -10.24 -0.97 -10.82
C VAL A 145 -9.28 -1.54 -11.86
N ASP A 146 -8.07 -1.91 -11.44
CA ASP A 146 -7.12 -2.67 -12.23
C ASP A 146 -7.55 -4.16 -12.20
N PRO A 147 -7.84 -4.79 -13.35
CA PRO A 147 -8.24 -6.19 -13.41
C PRO A 147 -7.04 -7.17 -13.43
N ILE A 148 -5.81 -6.68 -13.49
CA ILE A 148 -4.58 -7.50 -13.59
C ILE A 148 -3.87 -7.61 -12.23
N ARG A 149 -4.06 -6.62 -11.35
CA ARG A 149 -3.37 -6.50 -10.07
C ARG A 149 -4.36 -6.20 -8.95
N PHE A 150 -3.96 -6.51 -7.72
CA PHE A 150 -4.72 -6.03 -6.56
C PHE A 150 -4.72 -4.50 -6.52
N ASN A 151 -5.90 -3.93 -6.27
CA ASN A 151 -6.09 -2.49 -6.21
C ASN A 151 -5.48 -1.94 -4.91
N LEU A 152 -4.33 -1.29 -5.02
CA LEU A 152 -3.54 -0.74 -3.90
C LEU A 152 -3.25 0.76 -4.08
N GLN A 153 -4.19 1.50 -4.63
CA GLN A 153 -4.10 2.95 -4.79
C GLN A 153 -3.91 3.61 -3.41
N ILE A 154 -2.96 4.52 -3.29
CA ILE A 154 -2.52 5.05 -1.99
C ILE A 154 -3.65 5.76 -1.25
N ASP A 155 -4.35 6.67 -1.94
CA ASP A 155 -5.36 7.52 -1.32
C ASP A 155 -6.67 6.77 -1.05
N GLU A 156 -7.00 5.83 -1.95
CA GLU A 156 -8.30 5.15 -1.96
C GLU A 156 -8.28 3.85 -1.15
N VAL A 157 -7.15 3.14 -1.09
CA VAL A 157 -7.04 1.82 -0.44
C VAL A 157 -6.04 1.83 0.72
N LEU A 158 -4.77 2.16 0.46
CA LEU A 158 -3.72 1.97 1.47
C LEU A 158 -3.85 2.94 2.66
N THR A 159 -4.20 4.20 2.39
CA THR A 159 -4.43 5.20 3.45
C THR A 159 -5.58 4.83 4.37
N PRO A 160 -6.79 4.48 3.87
CA PRO A 160 -7.87 4.02 4.75
C PRO A 160 -7.53 2.67 5.43
N MET A 161 -6.89 1.72 4.74
CA MET A 161 -6.46 0.47 5.36
C MET A 161 -5.52 0.70 6.54
N MET A 162 -4.48 1.53 6.38
CA MET A 162 -3.54 1.86 7.46
C MET A 162 -4.23 2.57 8.63
N ARG A 163 -5.30 3.32 8.37
CA ARG A 163 -6.13 3.93 9.42
C ARG A 163 -6.91 2.87 10.19
N GLY A 164 -7.62 1.99 9.49
CA GLY A 164 -8.38 0.89 10.11
C GLY A 164 -7.48 -0.04 10.93
N ILE A 165 -6.28 -0.36 10.43
CA ILE A 165 -5.27 -1.13 11.18
C ILE A 165 -4.90 -0.43 12.51
N LYS A 166 -4.67 0.88 12.49
CA LYS A 166 -4.35 1.64 13.71
C LYS A 166 -5.53 1.71 14.66
N GLU A 167 -6.74 1.89 14.16
CA GLU A 167 -7.97 1.86 14.96
C GLU A 167 -8.12 0.51 15.66
N TYR A 168 -7.84 -0.60 14.97
CA TYR A 168 -7.83 -1.93 15.56
C TYR A 168 -6.83 -2.07 16.70
N VAL A 169 -5.59 -1.63 16.51
CA VAL A 169 -4.53 -1.67 17.56
C VAL A 169 -4.93 -0.83 18.78
N LEU A 170 -5.49 0.36 18.56
CA LEU A 170 -5.92 1.24 19.65
C LEU A 170 -7.13 0.68 20.43
N ALA A 171 -8.04 -0.01 19.74
CA ALA A 171 -9.18 -0.67 20.35
C ALA A 171 -8.83 -2.02 21.02
N SER A 172 -7.58 -2.47 20.90
CA SER A 172 -7.11 -3.69 21.53
C SER A 172 -6.80 -3.44 23.02
N SER A 173 -7.22 -4.36 23.89
CA SER A 173 -6.99 -4.33 25.33
C SER A 173 -5.66 -4.94 25.72
#